data_AF-A0A969F290-F1
#
_entry.id   AF-A0A969F290-F1
#
_cell.length_a   1.000
_cell.length_b   1.000
_cell.length_c   1.000
_cell.angle_alpha   90.00
_cell.angle_beta   90.00
_cell.angle_gamma   90.00
#
_symmetry.space_group_name_H-M   'P 1'
#
loop_
_entity.id
_entity.type
_entity.pdbx_description
1 polymer ?
#
loop_
_entity_poly.entity_id
_entity_poly.type
_entity_poly.pdbx_seq_one_letter_code
_entity_poly.pdbx_strand_id
1 'polypeptide(L)'
;MNAPTASPAATTARPSRIPPDLSSADSYESWKAAALAADEASGAAQWRQIESSRSYDYRIIRKRLDEVRAHKRSGDAHALLFCLNEGIHGNMGGMGRPALYNRTKFGTKDLITSYISELAEAINSIAAVPESVIPFAESSSSSDGPVTASAVRH
;
A
#
# COMPACT_ATOMS: atom_id res chain seq x y z
N MET A 1 31.05 33.85 -30.47
CA MET A 1 30.30 32.65 -30.90
C MET A 1 29.68 32.02 -29.67
N ASN A 2 28.41 32.31 -29.38
CA ASN A 2 27.64 31.67 -28.31
C ASN A 2 26.29 31.25 -28.90
N ALA A 3 25.99 29.95 -28.89
CA ALA A 3 24.69 29.42 -29.28
C ALA A 3 23.85 29.19 -28.02
N PRO A 4 22.54 29.51 -28.01
CA PRO A 4 21.68 29.20 -26.87
C PRO A 4 21.22 27.73 -26.95
N THR A 5 21.40 27.01 -25.84
CA THR A 5 20.88 25.65 -25.64
C THR A 5 19.38 25.74 -25.29
N ALA A 6 18.52 25.44 -26.26
CA ALA A 6 17.10 25.20 -26.01
C ALA A 6 16.91 23.78 -25.46
N SER A 7 16.51 23.68 -24.20
CA SER A 7 16.06 22.44 -23.57
C SER A 7 14.63 22.14 -24.04
N PRO A 8 14.30 20.95 -24.58
CA PRO A 8 12.93 20.67 -24.98
C PRO A 8 12.08 20.40 -23.74
N ALA A 9 11.03 21.22 -23.58
CA ALA A 9 10.01 21.06 -22.58
C ALA A 9 9.34 19.67 -22.70
N ALA A 10 9.29 18.93 -21.60
CA ALA A 10 8.57 17.67 -21.52
C ALA A 10 7.06 17.93 -21.63
N THR A 11 6.53 17.70 -22.83
CA THR A 11 5.09 17.67 -23.13
C THR A 11 4.39 16.70 -22.18
N THR A 12 3.59 17.24 -21.27
CA THR A 12 2.70 16.45 -20.41
C THR A 12 1.47 16.05 -21.24
N ALA A 13 1.63 15.09 -22.15
CA ALA A 13 0.51 14.47 -22.85
C ALA A 13 -0.03 13.33 -21.99
N ARG A 14 -1.30 13.41 -21.60
CA ARG A 14 -2.06 12.31 -20.99
C ARG A 14 -2.30 11.25 -22.08
N PRO A 15 -1.71 10.03 -22.02
CA PRO A 15 -2.09 9.00 -22.98
C PRO A 15 -3.37 8.32 -22.48
N SER A 16 -4.51 8.98 -22.65
CA SER A 16 -5.84 8.34 -22.52
C SER A 16 -6.21 7.64 -23.83
N ARG A 17 -5.35 6.71 -24.27
CA ARG A 17 -5.68 5.72 -25.30
C ARG A 17 -5.34 4.36 -24.72
N ILE A 18 -6.37 3.57 -24.47
CA ILE A 18 -6.23 2.15 -24.16
C ILE A 18 -5.65 1.51 -25.42
N PRO A 19 -4.52 0.76 -25.35
CA PRO A 19 -3.99 0.03 -26.48
C PRO A 19 -5.08 -0.82 -27.15
N PRO A 20 -5.10 -0.95 -28.49
CA PRO A 20 -6.15 -1.69 -29.19
C PRO A 20 -6.36 -3.11 -28.64
N ASP A 21 -5.27 -3.81 -28.30
CA ASP A 21 -5.31 -5.17 -27.72
C ASP A 21 -6.02 -5.25 -26.36
N LEU A 22 -6.07 -4.15 -25.59
CA LEU A 22 -6.79 -4.07 -24.32
C LEU A 22 -8.27 -3.78 -24.52
N SER A 23 -8.65 -3.13 -25.61
CA SER A 23 -10.05 -2.79 -25.91
C SER A 23 -10.83 -3.95 -26.55
N SER A 24 -10.12 -4.95 -27.09
CA SER A 24 -10.69 -6.13 -27.75
C SER A 24 -10.73 -7.38 -26.85
N ALA A 25 -10.46 -7.24 -25.55
CA ALA A 25 -10.45 -8.37 -24.63
C ALA A 25 -11.87 -8.75 -24.21
N ASP A 26 -12.26 -10.00 -24.47
CA ASP A 26 -13.60 -10.53 -24.16
C ASP A 26 -13.76 -11.04 -22.72
N SER A 27 -12.68 -11.01 -21.93
CA SER A 27 -12.70 -11.44 -20.53
C SER A 27 -11.69 -10.66 -19.69
N TYR A 28 -11.93 -10.63 -18.37
CA TYR A 28 -10.99 -10.05 -17.42
C TYR A 28 -9.59 -10.69 -17.51
N GLU A 29 -9.51 -12.01 -17.67
CA GLU A 29 -8.23 -12.70 -17.78
C GLU A 29 -7.48 -12.34 -19.07
N SER A 30 -8.20 -12.25 -20.20
CA SER A 30 -7.62 -11.78 -21.47
C SER A 30 -7.13 -10.34 -21.36
N TRP A 31 -7.93 -9.47 -20.75
CA TRP A 31 -7.58 -8.07 -20.53
C TRP A 31 -6.36 -7.94 -19.62
N LYS A 32 -6.33 -8.68 -18.50
CA LYS A 32 -5.22 -8.68 -17.54
C LYS A 32 -3.93 -9.17 -18.20
N ALA A 33 -3.99 -10.25 -18.98
CA ALA A 33 -2.84 -10.76 -19.72
C ALA A 33 -2.29 -9.71 -20.71
N ALA A 34 -3.17 -9.06 -21.48
CA ALA A 34 -2.78 -7.99 -22.39
C ALA A 34 -2.18 -6.77 -21.64
N ALA A 35 -2.74 -6.41 -20.48
CA ALA A 35 -2.28 -5.29 -19.67
C ALA A 35 -0.87 -5.54 -19.12
N LEU A 36 -0.64 -6.75 -18.60
CA LEU A 36 0.67 -7.19 -18.11
C LEU A 36 1.71 -7.23 -19.24
N ALA A 37 1.35 -7.74 -20.41
CA ALA A 37 2.24 -7.76 -21.57
C ALA A 37 2.61 -6.33 -22.04
N ALA A 38 1.64 -5.41 -22.06
CA ALA A 38 1.89 -4.01 -22.39
C ALA A 38 2.78 -3.30 -21.34
N ASP A 39 2.61 -3.62 -20.06
CA ASP A 39 3.46 -3.10 -18.99
C ASP A 39 4.90 -3.62 -19.10
N GLU A 40 5.09 -4.88 -19.50
CA GLU A 40 6.40 -5.47 -19.75
C GLU A 40 7.10 -4.79 -20.95
N ALA A 41 6.39 -4.67 -22.08
CA ALA A 41 6.93 -4.07 -23.30
C ALA A 41 7.31 -2.57 -23.13
N SER A 42 6.64 -1.86 -22.22
CA SER A 42 6.87 -0.43 -21.97
C SER A 42 7.86 -0.12 -20.85
N GLY A 43 8.35 -1.13 -20.12
CA GLY A 43 9.21 -0.93 -18.95
C GLY A 43 8.45 -0.60 -17.65
N ALA A 44 7.11 -0.57 -17.70
CA ALA A 44 6.28 -0.22 -16.55
C ALA A 44 6.26 -1.34 -15.50
N ALA A 45 6.43 -2.60 -15.92
CA ALA A 45 6.58 -3.73 -15.02
C ALA A 45 7.82 -3.61 -14.11
N GLN A 46 8.98 -3.28 -14.68
CA GLN A 46 10.22 -3.04 -13.93
C GLN A 46 10.06 -1.84 -12.98
N TRP A 47 9.33 -0.80 -13.42
CA TRP A 47 9.01 0.30 -12.54
C TRP A 47 8.20 -0.13 -11.30
N ARG A 48 7.29 -1.12 -11.39
CA ARG A 48 6.57 -1.62 -10.19
C ARG A 48 7.50 -2.27 -9.18
N GLN A 49 8.48 -3.03 -9.67
CA GLN A 49 9.44 -3.78 -8.87
C GLN A 49 10.44 -2.88 -8.15
N ILE A 50 10.84 -1.76 -8.77
CA ILE A 50 11.75 -0.80 -8.14
C ILE A 50 10.99 -0.02 -7.07
N GLU A 51 11.26 -0.33 -5.80
CA GLU A 51 10.61 0.34 -4.68
C GLU A 51 10.90 1.83 -4.63
N SER A 52 12.15 2.21 -4.88
CA SER A 52 12.60 3.60 -4.73
C SER A 52 11.90 4.51 -5.73
N SER A 53 11.29 5.58 -5.21
CA SER A 53 10.63 6.58 -6.04
C SER A 53 10.47 7.88 -5.27
N ARG A 54 10.41 9.00 -6.00
CA ARG A 54 10.00 10.30 -5.45
C ARG A 54 8.49 10.45 -5.31
N SER A 55 7.72 9.48 -5.82
CA SER A 55 6.26 9.56 -5.88
C SER A 55 5.58 9.20 -4.55
N TYR A 56 6.33 8.60 -3.61
CA TYR A 56 5.88 8.15 -2.30
C TYR A 56 7.11 7.87 -1.40
N ASP A 57 6.94 7.87 -0.10
CA ASP A 57 7.97 7.48 0.87
C ASP A 57 8.02 5.96 1.02
N TYR A 58 8.75 5.34 0.10
CA TYR A 58 8.97 3.90 0.08
C TYR A 58 9.66 3.37 1.35
N ARG A 59 10.47 4.21 2.03
CA ARG A 59 11.23 3.79 3.22
C ARG A 59 10.31 3.58 4.41
N ILE A 60 9.35 4.49 4.61
CA ILE A 60 8.34 4.35 5.66
C ILE A 60 7.51 3.08 5.43
N ILE A 61 7.06 2.84 4.19
CA ILE A 61 6.22 1.67 3.87
C ILE A 61 7.01 0.37 4.03
N ARG A 62 8.26 0.31 3.55
CA ARG A 62 9.15 -0.84 3.76
C ARG A 62 9.35 -1.15 5.24
N LYS A 63 9.68 -0.13 6.05
CA LYS A 63 9.84 -0.28 7.50
C LYS A 63 8.59 -0.88 8.14
N ARG A 64 7.41 -0.36 7.79
CA ARG A 64 6.13 -0.82 8.35
C ARG A 64 5.77 -2.23 7.91
N LEU A 65 6.02 -2.59 6.66
CA LEU A 65 5.87 -3.95 6.17
C LEU A 65 6.74 -4.93 6.98
N ASP A 66 8.00 -4.56 7.22
CA ASP A 66 8.93 -5.41 7.96
C ASP A 66 8.52 -5.56 9.44
N GLU A 67 8.02 -4.49 10.07
CA GLU A 67 7.45 -4.53 11.43
C GLU A 67 6.25 -5.49 11.53
N VAL A 68 5.26 -5.35 10.64
CA VAL A 68 4.07 -6.23 10.64
C VAL A 68 4.49 -7.69 10.45
N ARG A 69 5.43 -7.97 9.53
CA ARG A 69 5.98 -9.31 9.32
C ARG A 69 6.74 -9.85 10.52
N ALA A 70 7.44 -9.00 11.27
CA ALA A 70 8.13 -9.40 12.48
C ALA A 70 7.13 -9.82 13.57
N HIS A 71 6.10 -9.01 13.81
CA HIS A 71 5.05 -9.32 14.80
C HIS A 71 4.21 -10.55 14.42
N LYS A 72 3.86 -10.73 13.13
CA LYS A 72 3.20 -11.97 12.69
C LYS A 72 4.06 -13.21 12.95
N ARG A 73 5.37 -13.14 12.68
CA ARG A 73 6.29 -14.27 12.89
C ARG A 73 6.56 -14.57 14.36
N SER A 74 6.46 -13.59 15.26
CA SER A 74 6.62 -13.84 16.69
C SER A 74 5.44 -14.58 17.31
N GLY A 75 4.27 -14.59 16.65
CA GLY A 75 3.04 -15.20 17.16
C GLY A 75 2.42 -14.45 18.36
N ASP A 76 2.96 -13.27 18.68
CA ASP A 76 2.45 -12.41 19.75
C ASP A 76 1.26 -11.60 19.22
N ALA A 77 0.07 -12.10 19.51
CA ALA A 77 -1.17 -11.53 19.02
C ALA A 77 -1.43 -10.12 19.59
N HIS A 78 -1.03 -9.83 20.83
CA HIS A 78 -1.18 -8.50 21.43
C HIS A 78 -0.22 -7.50 20.77
N ALA A 79 1.04 -7.90 20.56
CA ALA A 79 2.01 -7.03 19.88
C ALA A 79 1.60 -6.74 18.44
N LEU A 80 1.02 -7.73 17.74
CA LEU A 80 0.49 -7.53 16.39
C LEU A 80 -0.74 -6.61 16.39
N LEU A 81 -1.69 -6.79 17.31
CA LEU A 81 -2.84 -5.89 17.47
C LEU A 81 -2.40 -4.45 17.74
N PHE A 82 -1.46 -4.26 18.67
CA PHE A 82 -0.88 -2.95 18.96
C PHE A 82 -0.22 -2.31 17.74
N CYS A 83 0.59 -3.08 16.99
CA CYS A 83 1.24 -2.62 15.77
C CYS A 83 0.23 -2.15 14.70
N LEU A 84 -0.91 -2.85 14.58
CA LEU A 84 -1.98 -2.50 13.66
C LEU A 84 -2.72 -1.24 14.11
N ASN A 85 -3.06 -1.12 15.40
CA ASN A 85 -3.76 0.04 15.96
C ASN A 85 -2.96 1.34 15.78
N GLU A 86 -1.65 1.30 15.97
CA GLU A 86 -0.79 2.50 15.89
C GLU A 86 -0.52 3.00 14.47
N GLY A 87 -0.75 2.20 13.43
CA GLY A 87 -0.18 2.55 12.13
C GLY A 87 -0.86 1.99 10.90
N ILE A 88 -2.16 1.72 10.94
CA ILE A 88 -2.98 1.64 9.73
C ILE A 88 -3.46 3.05 9.37
N HIS A 89 -2.72 3.73 8.51
CA HIS A 89 -3.16 5.00 7.90
C HIS A 89 -3.27 4.81 6.39
N GLY A 90 -4.46 5.01 5.83
CA GLY A 90 -4.78 4.69 4.43
C GLY A 90 -3.94 5.40 3.36
N ASN A 91 -3.24 6.48 3.71
CA ASN A 91 -2.33 7.19 2.81
C ASN A 91 -0.90 7.36 3.39
N MET A 92 -0.46 6.40 4.20
CA MET A 92 0.89 6.38 4.76
C MET A 92 1.95 6.50 3.66
N GLY A 93 2.94 7.39 3.88
CA GLY A 93 4.00 7.65 2.91
C GLY A 93 3.51 8.16 1.55
N GLY A 94 2.25 8.58 1.41
CA GLY A 94 1.68 8.96 0.12
C GLY A 94 1.39 7.76 -0.81
N MET A 95 1.24 6.55 -0.27
CA MET A 95 0.98 5.34 -1.07
C MET A 95 -0.32 5.41 -1.89
N GLY A 96 -1.29 6.25 -1.50
CA GLY A 96 -2.55 6.45 -2.21
C GLY A 96 -2.50 7.48 -3.35
N ARG A 97 -1.33 8.04 -3.69
CA ARG A 97 -1.23 9.09 -4.70
C ARG A 97 -1.61 8.56 -6.10
N PRO A 98 -2.56 9.20 -6.82
CA PRO A 98 -3.05 8.70 -8.12
C PRO A 98 -1.96 8.48 -9.18
N ALA A 99 -0.86 9.24 -9.12
CA ALA A 99 0.27 9.10 -10.05
C ALA A 99 0.92 7.70 -9.99
N LEU A 100 0.82 6.98 -8.87
CA LEU A 100 1.33 5.62 -8.71
C LEU A 100 0.44 4.60 -9.46
N TYR A 101 -0.86 4.87 -9.57
CA TYR A 101 -1.83 3.94 -10.14
C TYR A 101 -2.06 4.16 -11.64
N ASN A 102 -1.66 5.31 -12.17
CA ASN A 102 -1.80 5.66 -13.59
C ASN A 102 -0.58 5.27 -14.45
N ARG A 103 0.50 4.76 -13.85
CA ARG A 103 1.76 4.48 -14.55
C ARG A 103 1.80 3.10 -15.19
N THR A 104 0.98 2.19 -14.71
CA THR A 104 0.86 0.81 -15.18
C THR A 104 -0.57 0.56 -15.62
N LYS A 105 -0.76 -0.34 -16.57
CA LYS A 105 -2.08 -0.80 -17.00
C LYS A 105 -2.70 -1.74 -15.97
N PHE A 106 -1.86 -2.52 -15.28
CA PHE A 106 -2.29 -3.40 -14.21
C PHE A 106 -1.51 -3.16 -12.91
N GLY A 107 -2.21 -3.01 -11.79
CA GLY A 107 -1.59 -2.84 -10.47
C GLY A 107 -0.83 -1.51 -10.28
N THR A 108 0.08 -1.49 -9.30
CA THR A 108 0.96 -0.36 -8.96
C THR A 108 2.27 -0.90 -8.37
N LYS A 109 3.06 -0.08 -7.65
CA LYS A 109 4.26 -0.49 -6.93
C LYS A 109 4.05 -1.78 -6.11
N ASP A 110 4.94 -2.75 -6.30
CA ASP A 110 4.84 -4.06 -5.65
C ASP A 110 4.99 -3.96 -4.12
N LEU A 111 5.77 -2.97 -3.64
CA LEU A 111 5.89 -2.67 -2.22
C LEU A 111 4.54 -2.28 -1.60
N ILE A 112 3.75 -1.46 -2.28
CA ILE A 112 2.44 -1.02 -1.79
C ILE A 112 1.49 -2.22 -1.72
N THR A 113 1.44 -3.02 -2.80
CA THR A 113 0.63 -4.24 -2.84
C THR A 113 1.03 -5.21 -1.72
N SER A 114 2.33 -5.45 -1.53
CA SER A 114 2.85 -6.33 -0.48
C SER A 114 2.46 -5.84 0.91
N TYR A 115 2.55 -4.53 1.15
CA TYR A 115 2.16 -3.94 2.42
C TYR A 115 0.66 -4.10 2.71
N ILE A 116 -0.19 -3.82 1.74
CA ILE A 116 -1.65 -3.96 1.89
C ILE A 116 -2.03 -5.42 2.12
N SER A 117 -1.47 -6.35 1.35
CA SER A 117 -1.71 -7.79 1.53
C SER A 117 -1.27 -8.26 2.92
N GLU A 118 -0.10 -7.82 3.38
CA GLU A 118 0.40 -8.19 4.71
C GLU A 118 -0.51 -7.68 5.82
N LEU A 119 -1.01 -6.44 5.72
CA LEU A 119 -1.99 -5.89 6.65
C LEU A 119 -3.29 -6.69 6.65
N ALA A 120 -3.82 -7.04 5.47
CA ALA A 120 -5.04 -7.83 5.37
C ALA A 120 -4.87 -9.21 6.02
N GLU A 121 -3.74 -9.88 5.78
CA GLU A 121 -3.41 -11.14 6.44
C GLU A 121 -3.22 -10.99 7.95
N ALA A 122 -2.61 -9.89 8.41
CA ALA A 122 -2.45 -9.60 9.83
C ALA A 122 -3.81 -9.45 10.54
N ILE A 123 -4.73 -8.69 9.93
CA ILE A 123 -6.10 -8.51 10.43
C ILE A 123 -6.82 -9.85 10.51
N ASN A 124 -6.75 -10.66 9.44
CA ASN A 124 -7.35 -11.99 9.43
C ASN A 124 -6.74 -12.91 10.50
N SER A 125 -5.43 -12.78 10.74
CA SER A 125 -4.73 -13.57 11.77
C SER A 125 -5.24 -13.21 13.17
N ILE A 126 -5.40 -11.92 13.48
CA ILE A 126 -5.98 -11.45 14.74
C ILE A 126 -7.44 -11.89 14.88
N ALA A 127 -8.25 -11.78 13.82
CA ALA A 127 -9.65 -12.19 13.85
C ALA A 127 -9.84 -13.69 14.10
N ALA A 128 -8.84 -14.52 13.82
CA ALA A 128 -8.84 -15.96 14.08
C ALA A 128 -8.33 -16.33 15.48
N VAL A 129 -7.77 -15.39 16.25
CA VAL A 129 -7.31 -15.62 17.63
C VAL A 129 -8.52 -15.80 18.55
N PRO A 130 -8.54 -16.82 19.43
CA PRO A 130 -9.65 -17.01 20.35
C PRO A 130 -9.78 -15.84 21.32
N GLU A 131 -11.01 -15.52 21.72
CA GLU A 131 -11.31 -14.39 22.62
C GLU A 131 -10.66 -14.52 24.00
N SER A 132 -10.27 -15.75 24.39
CA SER A 132 -9.49 -16.00 25.61
C SER A 132 -8.06 -15.43 25.56
N VAL A 133 -7.53 -15.18 24.36
CA VAL A 133 -6.19 -14.63 24.14
C VAL A 133 -6.28 -13.13 23.88
N ILE A 134 -7.19 -12.68 23.01
CA ILE A 134 -7.50 -11.25 22.83
C ILE A 134 -8.97 -11.03 23.17
N PRO A 135 -9.30 -10.47 24.34
CA PRO A 135 -10.67 -10.11 24.67
C PRO A 135 -11.21 -9.06 23.70
N PHE A 136 -12.50 -9.16 23.33
CA PHE A 136 -13.14 -8.20 22.42
C PHE A 136 -13.00 -6.74 22.91
N ALA A 137 -12.99 -6.53 24.23
CA ALA A 137 -12.77 -5.23 24.83
C ALA A 137 -11.43 -4.61 24.39
N GLU A 138 -10.35 -5.36 24.31
CA GLU A 138 -9.03 -4.84 23.90
C GLU A 138 -8.96 -4.52 22.40
N SER A 139 -9.73 -5.27 21.59
CA SER A 139 -9.89 -5.00 20.16
C SER A 139 -10.72 -3.74 19.87
N SER A 140 -11.56 -3.31 20.81
CA SER A 140 -12.47 -2.17 20.67
C SER A 140 -12.11 -0.95 21.54
N SER A 141 -11.34 -1.12 22.62
CA SER A 141 -11.06 -0.08 23.62
C SER A 141 -9.95 0.90 23.25
N SER A 142 -9.26 0.73 22.11
CA SER A 142 -8.26 1.71 21.67
C SER A 142 -8.88 2.96 21.00
N SER A 143 -10.21 3.07 20.96
CA SER A 143 -10.91 4.29 20.53
C SER A 143 -11.29 5.24 21.67
N ASP A 144 -11.25 4.80 22.94
CA ASP A 144 -11.61 5.64 24.09
C ASP A 144 -10.45 5.68 25.10
N GLY A 145 -9.77 6.82 25.15
CA GLY A 145 -8.76 7.10 26.17
C GLY A 145 -9.38 7.09 27.58
N PRO A 146 -8.58 6.82 28.63
CA PRO A 146 -9.10 6.69 29.98
C PRO A 146 -9.65 8.03 30.48
N VAL A 147 -10.96 8.10 30.74
CA VAL A 147 -11.56 9.18 31.53
C VAL A 147 -11.13 8.96 32.98
N THR A 148 -10.07 9.66 33.40
CA THR A 148 -9.62 9.67 34.78
C THR A 148 -10.62 10.42 35.65
N ALA A 149 -11.69 9.76 36.08
CA ALA A 149 -12.50 10.24 37.20
C ALA A 149 -11.83 9.81 38.51
N SER A 150 -10.86 10.61 38.94
CA SER A 150 -10.29 10.54 40.28
C SER A 150 -11.39 10.83 41.30
N ALA A 151 -11.77 9.81 42.06
CA ALA A 151 -12.54 9.98 43.27
C ALA A 151 -11.65 10.63 44.35
N VAL A 152 -12.02 11.83 44.80
CA VAL A 152 -11.62 12.30 46.12
C VAL A 152 -12.89 12.50 46.93
N ARG A 153 -13.08 11.57 47.86
CA ARG A 153 -13.91 11.71 49.05
C ARG A 153 -13.43 12.93 49.85
N HIS A 154 -14.34 13.83 50.20
CA HIS A 154 -14.84 14.10 51.57
C HIS A 154 -15.91 15.18 51.49
#